data_AF-A0A935DSW7-F1
#
_entry.id   AF-A0A935DSW7-F1
#
_cell.length_a   1.000
_cell.length_b   1.000
_cell.length_c   1.000
_cell.angle_alpha   90.00
_cell.angle_beta   90.00
_cell.angle_gamma   90.00
#
_symmetry.space_group_name_H-M   'P 1'
#
loop_
_entity.id
_entity.type
_entity.pdbx_description
1 polymer ?
#
loop_
_entity_poly.entity_id
_entity_poly.type
_entity_poly.pdbx_seq_one_letter_code
_entity_poly.pdbx_strand_id
1 'polypeptide(L)'
;MGILGSLFGAKSKYDKSLPYTYEARIRIFEDGTEHKSYISDTICGLIEHLHRNGIGPGKTEIYEIYQARETPIDAGLFTTADQQWLFKPDICRAFEQHYAGHIQETSCSFKDRGRGCLGP
;
A
#
# COMPACT_ATOMS: atom_id res chain seq x y z
N MET A 1 1.33 -36.96 -2.62
CA MET A 1 1.45 -35.72 -1.82
C MET A 1 1.19 -34.54 -2.75
N GLY A 2 0.09 -33.81 -2.52
CA GLY A 2 -0.63 -33.03 -3.52
C GLY A 2 0.07 -31.77 -4.03
N ILE A 3 0.04 -31.62 -5.36
CA ILE A 3 0.52 -30.49 -6.15
C ILE A 3 -0.67 -29.57 -6.47
N LEU A 4 -1.33 -29.02 -5.44
CA LEU A 4 -2.54 -28.19 -5.63
C LEU A 4 -2.54 -26.90 -4.77
N GLY A 5 -1.40 -26.53 -4.18
CA GLY A 5 -1.30 -25.35 -3.32
C GLY A 5 -0.88 -24.05 -4.01
N SER A 6 -0.45 -24.07 -5.28
CA SER A 6 0.23 -22.93 -5.92
C SER A 6 -0.54 -22.23 -7.03
N LEU A 7 -1.82 -22.55 -7.25
CA LEU A 7 -2.68 -21.81 -8.21
C LEU A 7 -3.54 -20.72 -7.56
N PHE A 8 -3.64 -20.74 -6.24
CA PHE A 8 -4.30 -19.69 -5.47
C PHE A 8 -3.19 -18.76 -5.00
N GLY A 9 -3.25 -17.46 -5.33
CA GLY A 9 -2.25 -16.43 -5.02
C GLY A 9 -1.96 -16.27 -3.52
N ALA A 10 -1.31 -15.17 -3.12
CA ALA A 10 -0.97 -14.92 -1.73
C ALA A 10 -2.19 -15.12 -0.80
N LYS A 11 -2.03 -15.86 0.30
CA LYS A 11 -3.12 -16.18 1.24
C LYS A 11 -3.81 -14.93 1.75
N SER A 12 -3.02 -13.90 2.04
CA SER A 12 -3.54 -12.60 2.47
C SER A 12 -4.40 -11.90 1.43
N LYS A 13 -4.31 -12.22 0.12
CA LYS A 13 -5.23 -11.71 -0.91
C LYS A 13 -6.62 -12.33 -0.83
N TYR A 14 -6.77 -13.48 -0.18
CA TYR A 14 -8.07 -14.11 0.02
C TYR A 14 -8.71 -13.75 1.36
N ASP A 15 -7.93 -13.15 2.26
CA ASP A 15 -8.43 -12.60 3.50
C ASP A 15 -9.26 -11.35 3.22
N LYS A 16 -10.57 -11.48 3.37
CA LYS A 16 -11.54 -10.43 3.10
C LYS A 16 -11.46 -9.27 4.07
N SER A 17 -10.63 -9.29 5.11
CA SER A 17 -10.40 -8.19 6.05
C SER A 17 -9.19 -7.30 5.69
N LEU A 18 -8.41 -7.72 4.69
CA LEU A 18 -7.23 -7.02 4.22
C LEU A 18 -7.48 -6.40 2.83
N PRO A 19 -6.90 -5.23 2.52
CA PRO A 19 -6.96 -4.66 1.17
C PRO A 19 -6.33 -5.62 0.18
N TYR A 20 -6.84 -5.66 -1.05
CA TYR A 20 -6.23 -6.47 -2.11
C TYR A 20 -4.93 -5.84 -2.60
N THR A 21 -4.93 -4.52 -2.78
CA THR A 21 -3.80 -3.74 -3.29
C THR A 21 -3.92 -2.27 -2.85
N TYR A 22 -2.87 -1.50 -3.06
CA TYR A 22 -2.82 -0.07 -2.80
C TYR A 22 -2.53 0.66 -4.11
N GLU A 23 -3.20 1.79 -4.33
CA GLU A 23 -2.98 2.66 -5.47
C GLU A 23 -2.54 4.04 -4.99
N ALA A 24 -1.44 4.56 -5.54
CA ALA A 24 -1.07 5.96 -5.42
C ALA A 24 -1.42 6.71 -6.70
N ARG A 25 -2.18 7.79 -6.57
CA ARG A 25 -2.57 8.70 -7.65
C ARG A 25 -1.76 9.98 -7.56
N ILE A 26 -0.95 10.24 -8.57
CA ILE A 26 -0.06 11.41 -8.63
C ILE A 26 -0.66 12.41 -9.59
N ARG A 27 -1.10 13.57 -9.08
CA ARG A 27 -1.70 14.62 -9.91
C ARG A 27 -0.68 15.12 -10.96
N ILE A 28 -1.07 15.11 -12.23
CA ILE A 28 -0.22 15.59 -13.34
C ILE A 28 -0.49 17.07 -13.61
N PHE A 29 -1.76 17.48 -13.55
CA PHE A 29 -2.21 18.86 -13.77
C PHE A 29 -2.90 19.43 -12.53
N GLU A 30 -2.91 20.76 -12.41
CA GLU A 30 -3.54 21.48 -11.30
C GLU A 30 -5.07 21.29 -11.27
N ASP A 31 -5.69 21.00 -12.41
CA ASP A 31 -7.14 20.75 -12.50
C ASP A 31 -7.57 19.36 -11.99
N GLY A 32 -6.62 18.49 -11.64
CA GLY A 32 -6.84 17.18 -11.06
C GLY A 32 -7.47 16.14 -12.00
N THR A 33 -7.62 16.44 -13.29
CA THR A 33 -8.33 15.55 -14.24
C THR A 33 -7.49 14.35 -14.66
N GLU A 34 -6.17 14.48 -14.67
CA GLU A 34 -5.25 13.38 -14.98
C GLU A 34 -4.30 13.08 -13.81
N HIS A 35 -4.09 11.79 -13.57
CA HIS A 35 -3.13 11.30 -12.59
C HIS A 35 -2.34 10.11 -13.15
N LYS A 36 -1.11 9.94 -12.63
CA LYS A 36 -0.35 8.70 -12.80
C LYS A 36 -0.70 7.75 -11.65
N SER A 37 -1.05 6.52 -11.98
CA SER A 37 -1.35 5.47 -10.99
C SER A 37 -0.17 4.55 -10.77
N TYR A 38 0.19 4.33 -9.51
CA TYR A 38 1.17 3.34 -9.09
C TYR A 38 0.50 2.34 -8.17
N ILE A 39 0.65 1.04 -8.42
CA ILE A 39 -0.07 -0.02 -7.70
C ILE A 39 0.92 -0.97 -7.05
N SER A 40 0.72 -1.26 -5.76
CA SER A 40 1.48 -2.29 -5.04
C SER A 40 0.60 -3.07 -4.08
N ASP A 41 0.88 -4.37 -3.92
CA ASP A 41 0.15 -5.23 -2.99
C ASP A 41 0.44 -4.94 -1.50
N THR A 42 1.43 -4.08 -1.23
CA THR A 42 1.83 -3.67 0.12
C THR A 42 2.05 -2.16 0.18
N ILE A 43 1.54 -1.49 1.22
CA ILE A 43 1.74 -0.05 1.39
C ILE A 43 3.21 0.32 1.50
N CYS A 44 4.00 -0.44 2.27
CA CYS A 44 5.44 -0.18 2.39
C CYS A 44 6.18 -0.32 1.04
N GLY A 45 5.77 -1.28 0.19
CA GLY A 45 6.37 -1.45 -1.14
C GLY A 45 6.01 -0.30 -2.08
N LEU A 46 4.77 0.20 -2.00
CA LEU A 46 4.33 1.39 -2.72
C LEU A 46 5.17 2.61 -2.34
N ILE A 47 5.26 2.92 -1.04
CA ILE A 47 5.99 4.08 -0.53
C ILE A 47 7.49 4.01 -0.89
N GLU A 48 8.12 2.83 -0.72
CA GLU A 48 9.52 2.61 -1.13
C GLU A 48 9.72 2.85 -2.64
N HIS A 49 8.75 2.49 -3.48
CA HIS A 49 8.82 2.76 -4.91
C HIS A 49 8.67 4.25 -5.21
N LEU A 50 7.66 4.91 -4.67
CA LEU A 50 7.41 6.35 -4.90
C LEU A 50 8.62 7.18 -4.48
N HIS A 51 9.17 6.92 -3.30
CA HIS A 51 10.36 7.61 -2.80
C HIS A 51 11.56 7.42 -3.74
N ARG A 52 11.85 6.19 -4.17
CA ARG A 52 12.96 5.89 -5.10
C ARG A 52 12.82 6.60 -6.44
N ASN A 53 11.60 6.93 -6.85
CA ASN A 53 11.31 7.65 -8.10
C ASN A 53 11.16 9.17 -7.89
N GLY A 54 11.51 9.71 -6.71
CA GLY A 54 11.43 11.14 -6.44
C GLY A 54 10.00 11.68 -6.35
N ILE A 55 9.03 10.82 -6.08
CA ILE A 55 7.63 11.20 -5.88
C ILE A 55 7.42 11.44 -4.39
N GLY A 56 7.15 12.69 -4.02
CA GLY A 56 6.87 13.10 -2.65
C GLY A 56 5.38 12.99 -2.28
N PRO A 57 5.06 12.98 -0.97
CA PRO A 57 3.69 12.81 -0.48
C PRO A 57 2.76 13.97 -0.81
N GLY A 58 3.26 15.22 -0.88
CA GLY A 58 2.42 16.40 -1.10
C GLY A 58 1.65 16.45 -2.44
N LYS A 59 2.00 15.58 -3.39
CA LYS A 59 1.31 15.44 -4.70
C LYS A 59 0.66 14.07 -4.88
N THR A 60 0.59 13.27 -3.81
CA THR A 60 0.19 11.87 -3.85
C THR A 60 -1.04 11.64 -2.99
N GLU A 61 -2.06 11.05 -3.57
CA GLU A 61 -3.18 10.46 -2.84
C GLU A 61 -3.02 8.94 -2.83
N ILE A 62 -3.23 8.29 -1.69
CA ILE A 62 -3.14 6.83 -1.58
C ILE A 62 -4.51 6.26 -1.25
N TYR A 63 -4.88 5.22 -1.98
CA TYR A 63 -6.11 4.48 -1.82
C TYR A 63 -5.81 3.03 -1.47
N GLU A 64 -6.57 2.47 -0.55
CA GLU A 64 -6.68 1.03 -0.36
C GLU A 64 -7.82 0.50 -1.24
N ILE A 65 -7.53 -0.56 -2.01
CA ILE A 65 -8.53 -1.22 -2.85
C ILE A 65 -9.00 -2.47 -2.13
N TYR A 66 -10.23 -2.44 -1.67
CA TYR A 66 -10.82 -3.45 -0.82
C TYR A 66 -12.25 -3.77 -1.27
N GLN A 67 -12.53 -5.03 -1.57
CA GLN A 67 -13.84 -5.51 -2.03
C GLN A 67 -14.43 -4.67 -3.20
N ALA A 68 -13.57 -4.35 -4.17
CA ALA A 68 -13.89 -3.46 -5.31
C ALA A 68 -14.34 -2.04 -4.91
N ARG A 69 -13.97 -1.59 -3.72
CA ARG A 69 -14.11 -0.21 -3.26
C ARG A 69 -12.74 0.40 -3.07
N GLU A 70 -12.63 1.66 -3.44
CA GLU A 70 -11.46 2.49 -3.22
C GLU A 70 -11.73 3.34 -1.98
N THR A 71 -10.87 3.22 -0.98
CA THR A 71 -10.97 4.04 0.23
C THR A 71 -9.69 4.88 0.34
N PRO A 72 -9.80 6.22 0.41
CA PRO A 72 -8.62 7.06 0.61
C PRO A 72 -8.02 6.78 2.00
N ILE A 73 -6.70 6.73 2.06
CA ILE A 73 -5.95 6.56 3.30
C ILE A 73 -5.58 7.94 3.84
N ASP A 74 -5.78 8.15 5.14
CA ASP A 74 -5.30 9.35 5.81
C ASP A 74 -3.78 9.50 5.65
N ALA A 75 -3.33 10.66 5.17
CA ALA A 75 -1.92 10.96 4.99
C ALA A 75 -1.11 10.80 6.28
N GLY A 76 -1.71 11.06 7.44
CA GLY A 76 -1.06 10.87 8.75
C GLY A 76 -0.65 9.41 9.04
N LEU A 77 -1.19 8.43 8.31
CA LEU A 77 -0.76 7.04 8.42
C LEU A 77 0.52 6.73 7.63
N PHE A 78 0.86 7.55 6.63
CA PHE A 78 2.01 7.31 5.76
C PHE A 78 2.97 8.49 5.63
N THR A 79 2.73 9.59 6.35
CA THR A 79 3.64 10.74 6.44
C THR A 79 3.98 11.13 7.87
N THR A 80 5.14 11.78 8.02
CA THR A 80 5.51 12.51 9.23
C THR A 80 4.78 13.86 9.30
N ALA A 81 4.84 14.53 10.45
CA ALA A 81 4.31 15.89 10.62
C ALA A 81 4.91 16.89 9.61
N ASP A 82 6.16 16.68 9.19
CA ASP A 82 6.87 17.51 8.19
C ASP A 82 6.60 17.07 6.74
N GLN A 83 5.52 16.31 6.50
CA GLN A 83 5.13 15.81 5.18
C GLN A 83 6.23 15.00 4.48
N GLN A 84 6.96 14.17 5.24
CA GLN A 84 7.92 13.20 4.69
C GLN A 84 7.33 11.80 4.73
N TRP A 85 7.74 10.92 3.82
CA TRP A 85 7.30 9.52 3.84
C TRP A 85 7.70 8.79 5.13
N LEU A 86 6.80 7.97 5.67
CA LEU A 86 7.15 6.97 6.67
C LEU A 86 7.72 5.74 5.98
N PHE A 87 8.83 5.22 6.50
CA PHE A 87 9.45 3.97 6.04
C PHE A 87 9.36 2.89 7.11
N LYS A 88 9.78 1.67 6.79
CA LYS A 88 9.87 0.61 7.82
C LYS A 88 10.91 1.00 8.89
N PRO A 89 10.63 0.72 10.18
CA PRO A 89 9.44 0.01 10.69
C PRO A 89 8.19 0.89 10.87
N ASP A 90 8.34 2.22 10.86
CA ASP A 90 7.31 3.18 11.28
C ASP A 90 6.03 3.13 10.44
N ILE A 91 6.13 2.97 9.10
CA ILE A 91 4.95 2.81 8.25
C ILE A 91 4.15 1.57 8.62
N CYS A 92 4.81 0.47 8.98
CA CYS A 92 4.09 -0.75 9.38
C CYS A 92 3.44 -0.56 10.75
N ARG A 93 4.12 0.13 11.67
CA ARG A 93 3.57 0.45 13.00
C ARG A 93 2.38 1.39 12.92
N ALA A 94 2.41 2.40 12.06
CA ALA A 94 1.27 3.30 11.83
C ALA A 94 0.02 2.52 11.36
N PHE A 95 0.23 1.49 10.54
CA PHE A 95 -0.84 0.64 10.02
C PHE A 95 -1.24 -0.54 10.92
N GLU A 96 -0.57 -0.75 12.06
CA GLU A 96 -0.91 -1.81 13.02
C GLU A 96 -2.33 -1.62 13.60
N GLN A 97 -2.69 -0.37 13.92
CA GLN A 97 -4.04 -0.05 14.39
C GLN A 97 -5.07 -0.09 13.25
N HIS A 98 -4.64 0.24 12.03
CA HIS A 98 -5.50 0.25 10.83
C HIS A 98 -5.89 -1.18 10.40
N TYR A 99 -4.98 -2.17 10.57
CA TYR A 99 -5.24 -3.59 10.35
C TYR A 99 -4.95 -4.42 11.61
N ALA A 100 -5.77 -4.20 12.64
CA ALA A 100 -5.63 -4.87 13.94
C ALA A 100 -5.47 -6.39 13.78
N GLY A 101 -4.37 -6.93 14.30
CA GLY A 101 -4.06 -8.37 14.27
C GLY A 101 -3.31 -8.87 13.03
N HIS A 102 -3.17 -8.06 11.98
CA HIS A 102 -2.49 -8.45 10.73
C HIS A 102 -1.07 -7.89 10.57
N ILE A 103 -0.79 -6.78 11.25
CA ILE A 103 0.56 -6.21 11.34
C ILE A 103 0.89 -6.14 12.82
N GLN A 104 2.04 -6.68 13.19
CA GLN A 104 2.59 -6.69 14.54
C GLN A 104 4.11 -6.49 14.42
N GLU A 105 4.76 -6.11 15.51
CA GLU A 105 6.21 -5.87 15.53
C GLU A 105 7.04 -7.02 14.91
N THR A 106 6.65 -8.27 15.17
CA THR A 106 7.38 -9.47 14.71
C THR A 106 6.68 -10.23 13.59
N SER A 107 5.46 -9.84 13.18
CA SER A 107 4.67 -10.58 12.21
C SER A 107 3.85 -9.69 11.28
N CYS A 108 3.72 -10.10 10.03
CA CYS A 108 3.00 -9.35 9.01
C CYS A 108 2.28 -10.32 8.09
N SER A 109 0.95 -10.21 8.02
CA SER A 109 0.11 -11.01 7.13
C SER A 109 0.37 -10.72 5.66
N PHE A 110 0.95 -9.58 5.31
CA PHE A 110 1.28 -9.18 3.94
C PHE A 110 2.62 -9.73 3.43
N LYS A 111 3.37 -10.48 4.24
CA LYS A 111 4.72 -10.99 3.89
C LYS A 111 4.73 -11.96 2.70
N ASP A 112 3.58 -12.56 2.41
CA ASP A 112 3.36 -13.47 1.28
C ASP A 112 2.99 -12.75 -0.02
N ARG A 113 2.87 -11.42 0.01
CA ARG A 113 2.60 -10.58 -1.16
C ARG A 113 3.89 -10.02 -1.77
N GLY A 114 3.83 -9.73 -3.07
CA GLY A 114 4.92 -9.06 -3.76
C GLY A 114 5.09 -7.62 -3.26
N ARG A 115 6.34 -7.17 -3.08
CA ARG A 115 6.66 -5.77 -2.76
C ARG A 115 6.92 -4.93 -4.01
N GLY A 116 6.73 -5.51 -5.19
CA GLY A 116 6.83 -4.81 -6.46
C GLY A 116 5.78 -3.71 -6.56
N CYS A 117 6.06 -2.73 -7.40
CA CYS A 117 5.12 -1.69 -7.78
C CYS A 117 4.99 -1.71 -9.30
N LEU A 118 3.76 -1.63 -9.79
CA LEU A 118 3.43 -1.37 -11.18
C LEU A 118 3.18 0.13 -11.32
N GLY A 119 3.62 0.73 -12.42
CA GLY A 119 3.42 2.14 -12.73
C GLY A 119 3.20 2.33 -14.24
N PRO A 120 2.88 3.55 -14.69
CA PRO A 120 2.66 3.87 -16.10
C PRO A 120 3.93 3.70 -16.96
#